data_AF-A0AAW2EXQ2-F1
#
_entry.id   AF-A0AAW2EXQ2-F1
#
_cell.length_a   1.000
_cell.length_b   1.000
_cell.length_c   1.000
_cell.angle_alpha   90.00
_cell.angle_beta   90.00
_cell.angle_gamma   90.00
#
_symmetry.space_group_name_H-M   'P 1'
#
loop_
_entity.id
_entity.type
_entity.pdbx_description
1 polymer ?
#
loop_
_entity_poly.entity_id
_entity_poly.type
_entity_poly.pdbx_seq_one_letter_code
_entity_poly.pdbx_strand_id
1 'polypeptide(L)'
;MASALENLEAQLELFIENVRQIRIIVSDFQPQGQNVLNQKIQGLVNGLQEIDKLKSQVQDVHVPLEVFDYIDQGRNPQLYTKDCIEKALTKNEQVKGKIDAYRKFKANMLVELNRVFPNELAKYRAIRGDE
;
A
#
# COMPACT_ATOMS: atom_id res chain seq x y z
N MET A 1 -5.27 -18.18 -3.97
CA MET A 1 -4.61 -16.91 -3.59
C MET A 1 -3.59 -17.13 -2.48
N ALA A 2 -3.98 -17.58 -1.28
CA ALA A 2 -3.02 -17.88 -0.20
C ALA A 2 -1.93 -18.88 -0.63
N SER A 3 -2.32 -20.00 -1.24
CA SER A 3 -1.39 -21.04 -1.71
C SER A 3 -0.37 -20.58 -2.76
N ALA A 4 -0.70 -19.61 -3.62
CA ALA A 4 0.22 -19.09 -4.64
C ALA A 4 1.29 -18.19 -4.01
N LEU A 5 0.90 -17.37 -3.03
CA LEU A 5 1.82 -16.55 -2.26
C LEU A 5 2.71 -17.39 -1.35
N GLU A 6 2.16 -18.41 -0.69
CA GLU A 6 2.91 -19.38 0.12
C GLU A 6 3.97 -20.11 -0.73
N ASN A 7 3.61 -20.53 -1.96
CA ASN A 7 4.56 -21.15 -2.87
C ASN A 7 5.69 -20.20 -3.29
N LEU A 8 5.36 -18.94 -3.58
CA LEU A 8 6.35 -17.92 -3.92
C LEU A 8 7.27 -17.62 -2.74
N GLU A 9 6.72 -17.48 -1.53
CA GLU A 9 7.47 -17.30 -0.29
C GLU A 9 8.45 -18.46 -0.07
N ALA A 10 7.98 -19.71 -0.15
CA ALA A 10 8.84 -20.88 0.01
C ALA A 10 9.98 -20.92 -1.03
N GLN A 11 9.73 -20.57 -2.30
CA GLN A 11 10.80 -20.49 -3.30
C GLN A 11 11.79 -19.36 -3.02
N LEU A 12 11.32 -18.21 -2.53
CA LEU A 12 12.19 -17.09 -2.14
C LEU A 12 13.08 -17.47 -0.95
N GLU A 13 12.53 -18.16 0.06
CA GLU A 13 13.32 -18.65 1.20
C GLU A 13 14.41 -19.63 0.77
N LEU A 14 14.06 -20.61 -0.08
CA LEU A 14 15.04 -21.56 -0.65
C LEU A 14 16.13 -20.84 -1.45
N PHE A 15 15.76 -19.82 -2.23
CA PHE A 15 16.70 -19.01 -3.00
C PHE A 15 17.66 -18.23 -2.09
N ILE A 16 17.13 -17.54 -1.07
CA ILE A 16 17.93 -16.79 -0.09
C ILE A 16 18.90 -17.73 0.65
N GLU A 17 18.43 -18.91 1.06
CA GLU A 17 19.26 -19.91 1.73
C GLU A 17 20.37 -20.43 0.81
N ASN A 18 20.08 -20.65 -0.47
CA ASN A 18 21.10 -21.02 -1.45
C ASN A 18 22.18 -19.93 -1.59
N VAL A 19 21.79 -18.65 -1.65
CA VAL A 19 22.72 -17.51 -1.68
C VAL A 19 23.56 -17.44 -0.40
N ARG A 20 22.95 -17.68 0.77
CA ARG A 20 23.67 -17.74 2.05
C ARG A 20 24.73 -18.83 2.06
N GLN A 21 24.40 -20.02 1.55
CA GLN A 21 25.33 -21.15 1.46
C GLN A 21 26.50 -20.86 0.51
N ILE A 22 26.24 -20.24 -0.65
CA ILE A 22 27.30 -19.77 -1.56
C ILE A 22 28.23 -18.82 -0.82
N ARG A 23 27.69 -17.83 -0.10
CA ARG A 23 28.49 -16.88 0.69
C ARG A 23 29.40 -17.59 1.68
N ILE A 24 28.91 -18.61 2.39
CA ILE A 24 29.70 -19.39 3.35
C ILE A 24 30.84 -20.13 2.62
N ILE A 25 30.54 -20.84 1.54
CA ILE A 25 31.54 -21.59 0.76
C ILE A 25 32.63 -20.66 0.22
N VAL A 26 32.25 -19.47 -0.27
CA VAL A 26 33.21 -18.50 -0.81
C VAL A 26 34.03 -17.83 0.30
N SER A 27 33.46 -17.65 1.50
CA SER A 27 34.15 -17.03 2.63
C SER A 27 35.30 -17.88 3.18
N ASP A 28 35.18 -19.22 3.10
CA ASP A 28 36.22 -20.18 3.47
C ASP A 28 36.41 -21.22 2.36
N PHE A 29 36.86 -20.76 1.20
CA PHE A 29 36.95 -21.61 0.02
C PHE A 29 38.08 -22.62 0.11
N GLN A 30 37.74 -23.88 -0.13
CA GLN A 30 38.70 -24.98 -0.31
C GLN A 30 38.54 -25.61 -1.71
N PRO A 31 39.63 -26.04 -2.37
CA PRO A 31 39.57 -26.60 -3.73
C PRO A 31 38.61 -27.80 -3.87
N GLN A 32 38.44 -28.60 -2.82
CA GLN A 32 37.52 -29.74 -2.77
C GLN A 32 36.05 -29.30 -2.87
N GLY A 33 35.74 -28.06 -2.48
CA GLY A 33 34.40 -27.47 -2.53
C GLY A 33 34.00 -26.90 -3.90
N GLN A 34 34.90 -26.89 -4.90
CA GLN A 34 34.62 -26.29 -6.22
C GLN A 34 33.38 -26.90 -6.89
N ASN A 35 33.22 -28.22 -6.84
CA ASN A 35 32.07 -28.90 -7.43
C ASN A 35 30.75 -28.50 -6.76
N VAL A 36 30.76 -28.37 -5.42
CA VAL A 36 29.59 -27.95 -4.64
C VAL A 36 29.25 -26.49 -4.95
N LEU A 37 30.26 -25.62 -5.03
CA LEU A 37 30.07 -24.22 -5.42
C LEU A 37 29.42 -24.11 -6.81
N ASN A 38 29.91 -24.85 -7.80
CA ASN A 38 29.33 -24.87 -9.16
C ASN A 38 27.86 -25.31 -9.13
N GLN A 39 27.53 -26.37 -8.38
CA GLN A 39 26.15 -26.83 -8.21
C GLN A 39 25.26 -25.74 -7.57
N LYS A 40 25.77 -25.02 -6.56
CA LYS A 40 25.02 -23.95 -5.89
C LYS A 40 24.79 -22.74 -6.80
N ILE A 41 25.79 -22.36 -7.60
CA ILE A 41 25.66 -21.30 -8.62
C ILE A 41 24.61 -21.70 -9.66
N GLN A 42 24.62 -22.95 -10.13
CA GLN A 42 23.60 -23.43 -11.06
C GLN A 42 22.21 -23.48 -10.41
N GLY A 43 22.14 -23.83 -9.12
CA GLY A 43 20.94 -23.70 -8.31
C GLY A 43 20.43 -22.27 -8.20
N LEU A 44 21.31 -21.26 -8.19
CA LEU A 44 20.92 -19.85 -8.18
C LEU A 44 20.24 -19.46 -9.51
N VAL A 45 20.82 -19.88 -10.64
CA VAL A 45 20.22 -19.66 -11.97
C VAL A 45 18.85 -20.31 -12.06
N ASN A 46 18.74 -21.58 -11.64
CA ASN A 46 17.46 -22.30 -11.65
C ASN A 46 16.45 -21.64 -10.71
N GLY A 47 16.87 -21.23 -9.51
CA GLY A 47 15.99 -20.54 -8.55
C GLY A 47 15.41 -19.24 -9.10
N LEU A 48 16.21 -18.42 -9.80
CA LEU A 48 15.71 -17.23 -10.48
C LEU A 48 14.67 -17.56 -11.57
N GLN A 49 14.88 -18.65 -12.33
CA GLN A 49 13.93 -19.10 -13.34
C GLN A 49 12.61 -19.59 -12.72
N GLU A 50 12.66 -20.31 -11.60
CA GLU A 50 11.46 -20.76 -10.90
C GLU A 50 10.67 -19.58 -10.30
N ILE A 51 11.36 -18.60 -9.71
CA ILE A 51 10.73 -17.37 -9.21
C ILE A 51 10.03 -16.62 -10.34
N ASP A 52 10.65 -16.49 -11.52
CA ASP A 52 10.04 -15.82 -12.67
C ASP A 52 8.80 -16.56 -13.19
N LYS A 53 8.79 -17.90 -13.20
CA LYS A 53 7.60 -18.69 -13.56
C LYS A 53 6.43 -18.43 -12.60
N LEU A 54 6.72 -18.34 -11.29
CA LEU A 54 5.72 -18.08 -10.26
C LEU A 54 5.09 -16.68 -10.34
N LYS A 55 5.75 -15.72 -10.99
CA LYS A 55 5.20 -14.36 -11.23
C LYS A 55 3.79 -14.40 -11.82
N SER A 56 3.54 -15.33 -12.74
CA SER A 56 2.23 -15.50 -13.40
C SER A 56 1.10 -15.85 -12.43
N GLN A 57 1.41 -16.47 -11.30
CA GLN A 57 0.44 -16.93 -10.31
C GLN A 57 0.05 -15.84 -9.30
N VAL A 58 0.77 -14.72 -9.28
CA VAL A 58 0.59 -13.60 -8.34
C VAL A 58 0.28 -12.27 -9.03
N GLN A 59 -0.08 -12.29 -10.32
CA GLN A 59 -0.32 -11.07 -11.10
C GLN A 59 -1.45 -10.19 -10.56
N ASP A 60 -2.44 -10.79 -9.89
CA ASP A 60 -3.58 -10.07 -9.32
C ASP A 60 -3.22 -9.29 -8.04
N VAL A 61 -1.99 -9.47 -7.52
CA VAL A 61 -1.53 -8.80 -6.31
C VAL A 61 -0.86 -7.48 -6.68
N HIS A 62 -1.53 -6.38 -6.36
CA HIS A 62 -0.98 -5.04 -6.54
C HIS A 62 -0.31 -4.55 -5.25
N VAL A 63 0.97 -4.18 -5.36
CA VAL A 63 1.74 -3.59 -4.27
C VAL A 63 1.82 -2.07 -4.49
N PRO A 64 1.34 -1.23 -3.56
CA PRO A 64 1.49 0.22 -3.65
C PRO A 64 2.96 0.63 -3.70
N LEU A 65 3.30 1.62 -4.55
CA LEU A 65 4.69 2.02 -4.74
C LEU A 65 5.30 2.61 -3.46
N GLU A 66 4.46 3.27 -2.66
CA GLU A 66 4.85 3.87 -1.39
C GLU A 66 5.34 2.84 -0.37
N VAL A 67 4.96 1.56 -0.52
CA VAL A 67 5.45 0.47 0.35
C VAL A 67 6.93 0.22 0.13
N PHE A 68 7.46 0.42 -1.10
CA PHE A 68 8.88 0.23 -1.38
C PHE A 68 9.75 1.19 -0.57
N ASP A 69 9.30 2.44 -0.35
CA ASP A 69 10.01 3.39 0.50
C ASP A 69 10.19 2.89 1.94
N TYR A 70 9.22 2.14 2.48
CA TYR A 70 9.34 1.53 3.81
C TYR A 70 10.36 0.39 3.78
N ILE A 71 10.32 -0.46 2.75
CA ILE A 71 11.25 -1.60 2.60
C ILE A 71 12.69 -1.12 2.43
N ASP A 72 12.93 -0.16 1.54
CA ASP A 72 14.27 0.36 1.22
C ASP A 72 14.92 1.06 2.43
N GLN A 73 14.10 1.65 3.31
CA GLN A 73 14.55 2.24 4.58
C GLN A 73 14.67 1.23 5.72
N GLY A 74 14.39 -0.06 5.49
CA GLY A 74 14.40 -1.11 6.52
C GLY A 74 13.28 -0.98 7.55
N ARG A 75 12.19 -0.26 7.24
CA ARG A 75 11.01 -0.12 8.09
C ARG A 75 10.03 -1.26 7.84
N ASN A 76 9.18 -1.54 8.83
CA ASN A 76 8.12 -2.53 8.67
C ASN A 76 7.05 -2.04 7.66
N PRO A 77 6.81 -2.76 6.54
CA PRO A 77 5.81 -2.41 5.53
C PRO A 77 4.38 -2.29 6.07
N GLN A 78 4.05 -3.00 7.16
CA GLN A 78 2.72 -2.92 7.78
C GLN A 78 2.40 -1.53 8.34
N LEU A 79 3.42 -0.72 8.62
CA LEU A 79 3.23 0.68 9.03
C LEU A 79 2.58 1.51 7.93
N TYR A 80 2.81 1.19 6.64
CA TYR A 80 2.13 1.86 5.54
C TYR A 80 0.60 1.70 5.64
N THR A 81 0.14 0.47 5.92
CA THR A 81 -1.30 0.18 6.09
C THR A 81 -1.88 1.00 7.25
N LYS A 82 -1.16 1.06 8.38
CA LYS A 82 -1.55 1.87 9.53
C LYS A 82 -1.64 3.36 9.15
N ASP A 83 -0.60 3.90 8.53
CA ASP A 83 -0.53 5.32 8.14
C ASP A 83 -1.64 5.67 7.14
N CYS A 84 -1.99 4.76 6.23
CA CYS A 84 -3.11 4.95 5.30
C CYS A 84 -4.46 5.05 6.02
N ILE A 85 -4.70 4.17 6.99
CA ILE A 85 -5.92 4.18 7.80
C ILE A 85 -6.00 5.47 8.62
N GLU A 86 -4.90 5.88 9.25
CA GLU A 86 -4.85 7.13 10.04
C GLU A 86 -5.06 8.37 9.17
N LYS A 87 -4.44 8.43 7.99
CA LYS A 87 -4.65 9.49 7.00
C LYS A 87 -6.11 9.54 6.54
N ALA A 88 -6.72 8.38 6.25
CA ALA A 88 -8.12 8.30 5.83
C ALA A 88 -9.07 8.79 6.93
N LEU A 89 -8.83 8.38 8.19
CA LEU A 89 -9.59 8.85 9.34
C LEU A 89 -9.48 10.37 9.50
N THR A 90 -8.26 10.89 9.53
CA THR A 90 -7.99 12.33 9.65
C THR A 90 -8.69 13.11 8.54
N LYS A 91 -8.63 12.60 7.30
CA LYS A 91 -9.27 13.25 6.15
C LYS A 91 -10.80 13.24 6.27
N ASN A 92 -11.37 12.13 6.73
CA ASN A 92 -12.82 12.01 6.95
C ASN A 92 -13.30 13.04 7.97
N GLU A 93 -12.64 13.14 9.12
CA GLU A 93 -12.96 14.12 10.17
C GLU A 93 -12.84 15.56 9.66
N GLN A 94 -11.78 15.88 8.91
CA GLN A 94 -11.61 17.19 8.29
C GLN A 94 -12.75 17.51 7.30
N VAL A 95 -13.15 16.55 6.47
CA VAL A 95 -14.24 16.74 5.49
C VAL A 95 -15.58 16.92 6.22
N LYS A 96 -15.84 16.13 7.25
CA LYS A 96 -17.03 16.28 8.10
C LYS A 96 -17.07 17.66 8.75
N GLY A 97 -15.97 18.12 9.32
CA GLY A 97 -15.85 19.47 9.89
C GLY A 97 -16.15 20.58 8.87
N LYS A 98 -15.67 20.44 7.62
CA LYS A 98 -15.99 21.36 6.54
C LYS A 98 -17.49 21.35 6.19
N ILE A 99 -18.10 20.17 6.09
CA ILE A 99 -19.54 20.03 5.82
C ILE A 99 -20.35 20.75 6.92
N ASP A 100 -20.01 20.52 8.19
CA ASP A 100 -20.71 21.12 9.31
C ASP A 100 -20.51 22.64 9.37
N ALA A 101 -19.30 23.13 9.05
CA ALA A 101 -19.03 24.56 8.92
C ALA A 101 -19.86 25.21 7.81
N TYR A 102 -19.94 24.58 6.63
CA TYR A 102 -20.76 25.07 5.52
C TYR A 102 -22.27 25.04 5.84
N ARG A 103 -22.75 24.01 6.54
CA ARG A 103 -24.14 23.95 7.00
C ARG A 103 -24.46 25.08 7.98
N LYS A 104 -23.59 25.32 8.96
CA LYS A 104 -23.74 26.43 9.92
C LYS A 104 -23.69 27.78 9.22
N PHE A 105 -22.74 27.97 8.31
CA PHE A 105 -22.63 29.19 7.50
C PHE A 105 -23.91 29.44 6.69
N LYS A 106 -24.40 28.42 5.96
CA LYS A 106 -25.67 28.48 5.22
C LYS A 106 -26.81 28.90 6.15
N ALA A 107 -26.96 28.26 7.31
CA ALA A 107 -28.04 28.56 8.25
C ALA A 107 -27.99 30.03 8.72
N ASN A 108 -26.83 30.50 9.18
CA ASN A 108 -26.65 31.88 9.63
C ASN A 108 -26.87 32.90 8.51
N MET A 109 -26.36 32.60 7.31
CA MET A 109 -26.56 33.45 6.14
C MET A 109 -28.05 33.57 5.79
N LEU A 110 -28.82 32.48 5.86
CA LEU A 110 -30.26 32.52 5.62
C LEU A 110 -31.01 33.35 6.68
N VAL A 111 -30.56 33.35 7.93
CA VAL A 111 -31.13 34.20 9.00
C VAL A 111 -30.88 35.67 8.68
N GLU A 112 -29.65 36.05 8.35
CA GLU A 112 -29.32 37.44 8.01
C GLU A 112 -30.01 37.91 6.72
N LEU A 113 -30.06 37.07 5.70
CA LEU A 113 -30.78 37.38 4.46
C LEU A 113 -32.28 37.55 4.71
N ASN A 114 -32.89 36.78 5.60
CA ASN A 114 -34.30 36.96 5.96
C ASN A 114 -34.55 38.32 6.63
N ARG A 115 -33.57 38.81 7.40
CA ARG A 115 -33.64 40.10 8.09
C ARG A 115 -33.53 41.28 7.13
N VAL A 116 -32.64 41.19 6.13
CA VAL A 116 -32.33 42.31 5.22
C VAL A 116 -33.15 42.27 3.92
N PHE A 117 -33.43 41.08 3.38
CA PHE A 117 -34.06 40.86 2.07
C PHE A 117 -35.15 39.76 2.11
N PRO A 118 -36.26 39.97 2.87
CA PRO A 118 -37.26 38.94 3.11
C PRO A 118 -38.01 38.49 1.84
N ASN A 119 -38.29 39.40 0.91
CA ASN A 119 -39.06 39.11 -0.30
C ASN A 119 -38.24 38.28 -1.31
N GLU A 120 -36.96 38.60 -1.46
CA GLU A 120 -36.01 37.88 -2.30
C GLU A 120 -35.76 36.48 -1.74
N LEU A 121 -35.65 36.34 -0.41
CA LEU A 121 -35.48 35.04 0.21
C LEU A 121 -36.72 34.14 0.05
N ALA A 122 -37.92 34.70 0.12
CA ALA A 122 -39.16 33.95 -0.14
C ALA A 122 -39.20 33.40 -1.57
N LYS A 123 -38.80 34.21 -2.57
CA LYS A 123 -38.65 33.75 -3.97
C LYS A 123 -37.61 32.66 -4.10
N TYR A 124 -36.46 32.81 -3.43
CA TYR A 124 -35.40 31.80 -3.43
C TYR A 124 -35.88 30.45 -2.86
N ARG A 125 -36.59 30.46 -1.72
CA ARG A 125 -37.14 29.22 -1.11
C ARG A 125 -38.16 28.54 -2.03
N ALA A 126 -39.02 29.32 -2.68
CA ALA A 126 -40.01 28.81 -3.62
C ALA A 126 -39.38 28.11 -4.84
N ILE A 127 -38.21 28.55 -5.30
CA ILE A 127 -37.49 27.94 -6.44
C ILE A 127 -36.67 26.72 -6.01
N ARG A 128 -36.02 26.79 -4.84
CA ARG A 128 -35.10 25.73 -4.39
C ARG A 128 -35.84 24.45 -3.99
N GLY A 129 -37.09 24.56 -3.52
CA GLY A 129 -37.78 23.48 -2.81
C GLY A 129 -37.25 23.32 -1.38
N ASP A 130 -38.13 22.98 -0.45
CA ASP A 130 -37.76 22.71 0.94
C ASP A 130 -36.98 21.39 1.01
N GLU A 131 -35.65 21.47 1.12
CA GLU A 131 -34.81 20.46 1.78
C GLU A 131 -34.43 20.94 3.18
#